data_AF-A0A914G8W1-F1
#
_entry.id   AF-A0A914G8W1-F1
#
_cell.length_a   1.000
_cell.length_b   1.000
_cell.length_c   1.000
_cell.angle_alpha   90.00
_cell.angle_beta   90.00
_cell.angle_gamma   90.00
#
_symmetry.space_group_name_H-M   'P 1'
#
loop_
_entity.id
_entity.type
_entity.pdbx_description
1 polymer ?
#
loop_
_entity_poly.entity_id
_entity_poly.type
_entity_poly.pdbx_seq_one_letter_code
_entity_poly.pdbx_strand_id
1 'polypeptide(L)'
;MRYADRAKQIVCRATINEDPNAKLIRELKEEVQRLKSLLGDRGVQIDAAGKPHSGARTLAAEEDTIEQLKTSEKLMAQLNETWDEKLQKTEYIKKLRVEELREMGLATGTDGTTLGVFSPTKLPHLVNLNEDPLMSECLLYYLKEGETRVGNPEAQHKPDILLSGQQILEQHCRFVNEDLCVTLFPEPNAQCFVNGNIITEPTKLT
;
A
#
# COMPACT_ATOMS: atom_id res chain seq x y z
N MET A 1 39.16 -27.02 -29.46
CA MET A 1 37.78 -27.02 -29.99
C MET A 1 36.70 -27.57 -29.05
N ARG A 2 36.99 -28.02 -27.82
CA ARG A 2 35.98 -28.63 -26.90
C ARG A 2 35.01 -27.65 -26.20
N TYR A 3 35.20 -26.34 -26.34
CA TYR A 3 34.32 -25.33 -25.74
C TYR A 3 33.15 -24.94 -26.66
N ALA A 4 33.37 -24.95 -27.98
CA ALA A 4 32.34 -24.62 -28.97
C ALA A 4 31.19 -25.64 -28.98
N ASP A 5 31.50 -26.92 -28.81
CA ASP A 5 30.48 -27.98 -28.85
C ASP A 5 29.61 -28.03 -27.59
N ARG A 6 30.12 -27.55 -26.44
CA ARG A 6 29.35 -27.43 -25.19
C ARG A 6 28.38 -26.25 -25.20
N ALA A 7 28.76 -25.15 -25.86
CA ALA A 7 27.87 -24.00 -26.02
C ALA A 7 26.64 -24.34 -26.88
N LYS A 8 26.77 -25.26 -27.85
CA LYS A 8 25.63 -25.74 -28.68
C LYS A 8 24.61 -26.58 -27.91
N GLN A 9 24.94 -27.05 -26.70
CA GLN A 9 24.01 -27.80 -25.84
C GLN A 9 23.20 -26.88 -24.91
N ILE A 10 23.48 -25.58 -24.90
CA ILE A 10 22.73 -24.60 -24.09
C ILE A 10 21.47 -24.22 -24.87
N VAL A 11 20.36 -24.86 -24.53
CA VAL A 11 19.04 -24.57 -25.10
C VAL A 11 18.38 -23.45 -24.29
N CYS A 12 18.08 -22.32 -24.92
CA CYS A 12 17.28 -21.26 -24.32
C CYS A 12 15.82 -21.70 -24.24
N ARG A 13 15.38 -22.16 -23.07
CA ARG A 13 13.96 -22.43 -22.81
C ARG A 13 13.32 -21.14 -22.28
N ALA A 14 12.78 -20.33 -23.19
CA ALA A 14 11.98 -19.17 -22.82
C ALA A 14 10.66 -19.68 -22.21
N THR A 15 10.53 -19.57 -20.89
CA THR A 15 9.26 -19.79 -20.20
C THR A 15 8.59 -18.44 -20.00
N ILE A 16 7.42 -18.27 -20.61
CA ILE A 16 6.57 -17.11 -20.33
C ILE A 16 6.14 -17.23 -18.87
N ASN A 17 6.55 -16.27 -18.04
CA ASN A 17 6.18 -16.20 -16.64
C ASN A 17 4.78 -15.56 -16.54
N GLU A 18 3.76 -16.30 -16.98
CA GLU A 18 2.36 -15.92 -16.78
C GLU A 18 1.85 -16.46 -15.44
N ASP A 19 1.06 -15.66 -14.72
CA ASP A 19 0.42 -16.15 -13.51
C ASP A 19 -0.67 -17.18 -13.89
N PRO A 20 -1.02 -18.12 -13.00
CA PRO A 20 -1.97 -19.19 -13.30
C PRO A 20 -3.34 -18.69 -13.78
N ASN A 21 -3.75 -17.49 -13.37
CA ASN A 21 -5.04 -16.92 -13.73
C ASN A 21 -4.98 -16.29 -15.14
N ALA A 22 -3.91 -15.57 -15.47
CA ALA A 22 -3.69 -15.09 -16.84
C ALA A 22 -3.62 -16.25 -17.84
N LYS A 23 -2.94 -17.35 -17.47
CA LYS A 23 -2.91 -18.59 -18.25
C LYS A 23 -4.31 -19.17 -18.46
N LEU A 24 -5.09 -19.29 -17.38
CA LEU A 24 -6.45 -19.83 -17.43
C LEU A 24 -7.39 -18.97 -18.29
N ILE A 25 -7.33 -17.64 -18.16
CA ILE A 25 -8.11 -16.71 -18.99
C ILE A 25 -7.72 -16.85 -20.47
N ARG A 26 -6.43 -17.01 -20.79
CA ARG A 26 -5.95 -17.21 -22.16
C ARG A 26 -6.49 -18.51 -22.74
N GLU A 27 -6.37 -19.62 -22.01
CA GLU A 27 -6.88 -20.93 -22.43
C GLU A 27 -8.40 -20.92 -22.63
N LEU A 28 -9.15 -20.27 -21.72
CA LEU A 28 -10.60 -20.11 -21.87
C LEU A 28 -10.98 -19.26 -23.08
N LYS A 29 -10.23 -18.19 -23.39
CA LYS A 29 -10.45 -17.37 -24.59
C LYS A 29 -10.20 -18.16 -25.88
N GLU A 30 -9.10 -18.91 -25.92
CA GLU A 30 -8.78 -19.80 -27.05
C GLU A 30 -9.87 -20.87 -27.24
N GLU A 31 -10.35 -21.46 -26.14
CA GLU A 31 -11.41 -22.47 -26.18
C GLU A 31 -12.76 -21.90 -26.62
N VAL A 32 -13.14 -20.71 -26.15
CA VAL A 32 -14.34 -20.00 -26.62
C VAL A 32 -14.26 -19.70 -28.11
N GLN A 33 -13.09 -19.27 -28.60
CA GLN A 33 -12.88 -19.01 -30.03
C GLN A 33 -12.98 -20.31 -30.85
N ARG A 34 -12.41 -21.41 -30.37
CA ARG A 34 -12.49 -22.73 -31.01
C ARG A 34 -13.92 -23.23 -31.10
N LEU A 35 -14.68 -23.16 -30.00
CA LEU A 35 -16.08 -23.59 -29.95
C LEU A 35 -16.97 -22.74 -30.87
N LYS A 36 -16.75 -21.41 -30.93
CA LYS A 36 -17.45 -20.52 -31.87
C LYS A 36 -17.15 -20.86 -33.33
N SER A 37 -15.90 -21.16 -33.66
CA SER A 37 -15.51 -21.57 -35.02
C SER A 37 -16.19 -22.88 -35.43
N LEU A 38 -16.20 -23.87 -34.54
CA LEU A 38 -16.81 -25.19 -34.80
C LEU A 38 -18.31 -25.08 -35.08
N LEU A 39 -19.01 -24.20 -34.34
CA LEU A 39 -20.43 -23.93 -34.54
C LEU A 39 -20.68 -23.11 -35.83
N GLY A 40 -19.80 -22.16 -36.14
CA GLY A 40 -19.81 -21.41 -37.40
C GLY A 40 -19.64 -22.28 -38.64
N ASP A 41 -18.68 -23.21 -38.64
CA ASP A 41 -18.44 -24.15 -39.74
C ASP A 41 -19.62 -25.09 -40.01
N ARG A 42 -20.47 -25.31 -38.99
CA ARG A 42 -21.71 -26.12 -39.08
C ARG A 42 -22.95 -25.30 -39.42
N GLY A 43 -22.81 -23.99 -39.64
CA GLY A 43 -23.91 -23.10 -40.01
C GLY A 43 -24.78 -22.63 -38.83
N VAL A 44 -24.35 -22.87 -37.59
CA VAL A 44 -25.03 -22.39 -36.38
C VAL A 44 -24.48 -21.02 -36.02
N GLN A 45 -25.24 -19.95 -36.31
CA GLN A 45 -24.89 -18.61 -35.86
C GLN A 45 -25.31 -18.43 -34.41
N ILE A 46 -24.40 -17.91 -33.57
CA ILE A 46 -24.66 -17.66 -32.16
C ILE A 46 -24.60 -16.14 -31.96
N ASP A 47 -25.63 -15.58 -31.33
CA ASP A 47 -25.64 -14.16 -30.99
C ASP A 47 -24.69 -13.83 -29.82
N ALA A 48 -24.51 -12.54 -29.54
CA ALA A 48 -23.69 -12.06 -28.42
C ALA A 48 -24.20 -12.51 -27.04
N ALA A 49 -25.42 -13.08 -26.97
CA ALA A 49 -26.04 -13.63 -25.77
C ALA A 49 -25.97 -15.17 -25.70
N GLY A 50 -25.22 -15.82 -26.60
CA GLY A 50 -25.05 -17.27 -26.60
C GLY A 50 -26.26 -18.05 -27.13
N LYS A 51 -27.20 -17.39 -27.83
CA LYS A 51 -28.39 -18.03 -28.40
C LYS A 51 -28.19 -18.38 -29.88
N PRO A 52 -28.52 -19.61 -30.30
CA PRO A 52 -28.43 -20.00 -31.69
C PRO A 52 -29.54 -19.33 -32.52
N HIS A 53 -29.15 -18.68 -33.61
CA HIS A 53 -30.01 -18.20 -34.69
C HIS A 53 -29.95 -19.17 -35.87
N SER A 54 -30.68 -20.30 -35.80
CA SER A 54 -30.99 -21.06 -37.01
C SER A 54 -32.31 -21.85 -36.86
N GLY A 55 -33.08 -21.94 -37.95
CA GLY A 55 -34.27 -22.78 -38.07
C GLY A 55 -33.97 -24.22 -38.48
N ALA A 56 -32.71 -24.67 -38.34
CA ALA A 56 -32.30 -26.05 -38.60
C ALA A 56 -32.34 -26.87 -37.30
N ARG A 57 -32.71 -28.14 -37.40
CA ARG A 57 -32.70 -29.09 -36.27
C ARG A 57 -31.29 -29.17 -35.67
N THR A 58 -31.10 -28.57 -34.50
CA THR A 58 -29.87 -28.70 -33.72
C THR A 58 -29.61 -30.17 -33.43
N LEU A 59 -28.45 -30.69 -33.82
CA LEU A 59 -28.04 -32.05 -33.45
C LEU A 59 -27.57 -32.05 -31.99
N ALA A 60 -27.70 -33.18 -31.29
CA ALA A 60 -27.26 -33.29 -29.89
C ALA A 60 -25.78 -32.87 -29.68
N ALA A 61 -24.92 -33.17 -30.67
CA ALA A 61 -23.51 -32.75 -30.64
C ALA A 61 -23.30 -31.22 -30.78
N GLU A 62 -24.26 -30.49 -31.34
CA GLU A 62 -24.24 -29.03 -31.41
C GLU A 62 -24.78 -28.41 -30.12
N GLU A 63 -25.81 -29.03 -29.52
CA GLU A 63 -26.33 -28.65 -28.19
C GLU A 63 -25.23 -28.76 -27.13
N ASP A 64 -24.49 -29.88 -27.09
CA ASP A 64 -23.35 -30.08 -26.18
C ASP A 64 -22.28 -28.97 -26.35
N THR A 65 -21.95 -28.60 -27.59
CA THR A 65 -20.95 -27.55 -27.84
C THR A 65 -21.44 -26.15 -27.47
N ILE A 66 -22.75 -25.89 -27.59
CA ILE A 66 -23.37 -24.63 -27.15
C ILE A 66 -23.36 -24.54 -25.62
N GLU A 67 -23.62 -25.65 -24.92
CA GLU A 67 -23.53 -25.70 -23.46
C GLU A 67 -22.10 -25.50 -22.96
N GLN A 68 -21.11 -26.14 -23.60
CA GLN A 68 -19.69 -25.92 -23.30
C GLN A 68 -19.27 -24.46 -23.52
N LEU A 69 -19.74 -23.83 -24.60
CA LEU A 69 -19.47 -22.42 -24.86
C LEU A 69 -20.02 -21.52 -23.75
N LYS A 70 -21.30 -21.71 -23.38
CA LYS A 70 -21.97 -20.92 -22.33
C LYS A 70 -21.30 -21.06 -20.98
N THR A 71 -20.89 -22.27 -20.62
CA THR A 71 -20.20 -22.54 -19.36
C THR A 71 -18.82 -21.86 -19.32
N SER A 72 -18.05 -21.90 -20.41
CA SER A 72 -16.76 -21.20 -20.52
C SER A 72 -16.90 -19.68 -20.44
N GLU A 73 -17.87 -19.10 -21.15
CA GLU A 73 -18.13 -17.65 -21.11
C GLU A 73 -18.54 -17.18 -19.70
N LYS A 74 -19.38 -17.96 -19.01
CA LYS A 74 -19.77 -17.68 -17.62
C LYS A 74 -18.56 -17.69 -16.68
N LEU A 75 -17.66 -18.66 -16.82
CA LEU A 75 -16.48 -18.76 -15.98
C LEU A 75 -15.53 -17.57 -16.20
N MET A 76 -15.31 -17.16 -17.46
CA MET A 76 -14.51 -15.95 -17.76
C MET A 76 -15.12 -14.68 -17.14
N ALA A 77 -16.45 -14.53 -17.19
CA ALA A 77 -17.13 -13.39 -16.59
C ALA A 77 -16.91 -13.34 -15.08
N GLN A 78 -17.04 -14.48 -14.39
CA GLN A 78 -16.79 -14.58 -12.94
C GLN A 78 -15.33 -14.27 -12.57
N LEU A 79 -14.36 -14.76 -13.36
CA LEU A 79 -12.95 -14.48 -13.15
C LEU A 79 -12.64 -12.99 -13.32
N ASN A 80 -13.18 -12.35 -14.35
CA ASN A 80 -13.01 -10.90 -14.57
C ASN A 80 -13.65 -10.08 -13.46
N GLU A 81 -14.87 -10.41 -13.05
CA GLU A 81 -15.56 -9.74 -11.94
C GLU A 81 -14.73 -9.82 -10.64
N THR A 82 -14.18 -11.00 -10.33
CA THR A 82 -13.31 -11.21 -9.16
C THR A 82 -12.03 -10.36 -9.23
N TRP A 83 -11.48 -10.16 -10.43
CA TRP A 83 -10.31 -9.31 -10.65
C TRP A 83 -10.63 -7.83 -10.46
N ASP A 84 -11.74 -7.36 -11.02
CA ASP A 84 -12.16 -5.97 -10.90
C ASP A 84 -12.44 -5.61 -9.44
N GLU A 85 -13.08 -6.50 -8.68
CA GLU A 85 -13.26 -6.33 -7.23
C GLU A 85 -11.93 -6.24 -6.48
N LYS A 86 -10.96 -7.12 -6.81
CA LYS A 86 -9.62 -7.07 -6.22
C LYS A 86 -8.91 -5.75 -6.56
N LEU A 87 -8.98 -5.32 -7.82
CA LEU A 87 -8.38 -4.07 -8.29
C LEU A 87 -8.96 -2.87 -7.53
N GLN A 88 -10.29 -2.80 -7.42
CA GLN A 88 -10.97 -1.75 -6.66
C GLN A 88 -10.54 -1.74 -5.18
N LYS A 89 -10.47 -2.91 -4.56
CA LYS A 89 -10.01 -3.03 -3.16
C LYS A 89 -8.57 -2.56 -3.00
N THR A 90 -7.68 -2.93 -3.92
CA THR A 90 -6.27 -2.51 -3.89
C THR A 90 -6.13 -1.00 -4.09
N GLU A 91 -6.83 -0.41 -5.06
CA GLU A 91 -6.83 1.03 -5.30
C GLU A 91 -7.40 1.82 -4.11
N TYR A 92 -8.46 1.31 -3.48
CA TYR A 92 -9.00 1.92 -2.26
C TYR A 92 -7.98 1.95 -1.12
N ILE A 93 -7.31 0.83 -0.85
CA ILE A 93 -6.26 0.75 0.18
C ILE A 93 -5.09 1.68 -0.16
N LYS A 94 -4.69 1.74 -1.43
CA LYS A 94 -3.62 2.62 -1.91
C LYS A 94 -3.99 4.09 -1.66
N LYS A 95 -5.22 4.48 -1.98
CA LYS A 95 -5.71 5.85 -1.77
C LYS A 95 -5.73 6.24 -0.30
N LEU A 96 -6.21 5.37 0.57
CA LEU A 96 -6.19 5.59 2.03
C LEU A 96 -4.78 5.85 2.55
N ARG A 97 -3.80 5.01 2.15
CA ARG A 97 -2.40 5.16 2.58
C ARG A 97 -1.77 6.46 2.08
N VAL A 98 -2.05 6.85 0.84
CA VAL A 98 -1.52 8.10 0.27
C VAL A 98 -2.07 9.31 1.03
N GLU A 99 -3.37 9.30 1.35
CA GLU A 99 -3.97 10.38 2.14
C GLU A 99 -3.39 10.43 3.56
N GLU A 100 -3.21 9.28 4.20
CA GLU A 100 -2.60 9.20 5.53
C GLU A 100 -1.16 9.75 5.54
N LEU A 101 -0.34 9.37 4.56
CA LEU A 101 1.01 9.90 4.39
C LEU A 101 1.00 11.41 4.14
N ARG A 102 0.06 11.90 3.34
CA ARG A 102 -0.11 13.33 3.08
C ARG A 102 -0.50 14.11 4.32
N GLU A 103 -1.38 13.56 5.16
CA GLU A 103 -1.73 14.15 6.46
C GLU A 103 -0.53 14.21 7.41
N MET A 104 0.37 13.22 7.33
CA MET A 104 1.67 13.23 8.01
C MET A 104 2.72 14.12 7.33
N GLY A 105 2.32 14.99 6.41
CA GLY A 105 3.21 15.95 5.75
C GLY A 105 4.14 15.34 4.70
N LEU A 106 3.98 14.07 4.31
CA LEU A 106 4.76 13.48 3.23
C LEU A 106 4.12 13.79 1.88
N ALA A 107 4.79 14.59 1.06
CA ALA A 107 4.36 14.81 -0.31
C ALA A 107 4.82 13.63 -1.18
N THR A 108 3.85 12.92 -1.75
CA THR A 108 4.08 11.89 -2.76
C THR A 108 3.68 12.42 -4.13
N GLY A 109 4.51 12.19 -5.15
CA GLY A 109 4.19 12.46 -6.54
C GLY A 109 3.19 11.44 -7.08
N THR A 110 2.65 11.69 -8.28
CA THR A 110 1.69 10.81 -8.98
C THR A 110 2.22 9.39 -9.16
N ASP A 111 3.54 9.24 -9.19
CA ASP A 111 4.23 7.98 -9.48
C ASP A 111 4.64 7.26 -8.18
N GLY A 112 4.24 7.77 -7.01
CA GLY A 112 4.60 7.24 -5.69
C GLY A 112 5.99 7.66 -5.19
N THR A 113 6.70 8.51 -5.94
CA THR A 113 8.00 9.06 -5.51
C THR A 113 7.79 10.12 -4.43
N THR A 114 8.53 10.03 -3.33
CA THR A 114 8.50 11.03 -2.25
C THR A 114 9.18 12.31 -2.73
N LEU A 115 8.44 13.42 -2.78
CA LEU A 115 8.91 14.74 -3.24
C LEU A 115 9.46 15.60 -2.09
N GLY A 116 9.00 15.37 -0.85
CA GLY A 116 9.47 16.13 0.31
C GLY A 116 8.66 15.90 1.57
N VAL A 117 9.14 16.47 2.67
CA VAL A 117 8.49 16.50 3.98
C VAL A 117 8.06 17.94 4.26
N PHE A 118 6.76 18.14 4.44
CA PHE A 118 6.15 19.39 4.86
C PHE A 118 5.74 19.29 6.33
N SER A 119 5.72 20.43 7.02
CA SER A 119 5.22 20.49 8.40
C SER A 119 3.70 20.16 8.40
N PRO A 120 3.26 19.18 9.19
CA PRO A 120 1.86 18.82 9.34
C PRO A 120 1.07 19.97 9.98
N THR A 121 -0.01 20.41 9.35
CA THR A 121 -0.74 21.60 9.81
C THR A 121 -1.85 21.30 10.80
N LYS A 122 -2.22 20.02 11.01
CA LYS A 122 -3.39 19.62 11.81
C LYS A 122 -3.06 19.28 13.27
N LEU A 123 -1.87 18.75 13.52
CA LEU A 123 -1.48 18.26 14.84
C LEU A 123 -0.31 19.09 15.41
N PRO A 124 -0.34 19.43 16.71
CA PRO A 124 0.80 20.02 17.40
C PRO A 124 2.02 19.10 17.26
N HIS A 125 3.17 19.70 16.98
CA HIS A 125 4.40 18.96 16.74
C HIS A 125 5.62 19.77 17.20
N LEU A 126 6.70 19.05 17.50
CA LEU A 126 8.00 19.62 17.79
C LEU A 126 8.90 19.42 16.58
N VAL A 127 9.56 20.49 16.15
CA VAL A 127 10.61 20.44 15.13
C VAL A 127 11.95 20.54 15.83
N ASN A 128 12.82 19.56 15.60
CA ASN A 128 14.18 19.60 16.12
C ASN A 128 14.99 20.61 15.30
N LEU A 129 15.57 21.61 15.97
CA LEU A 129 16.36 22.67 15.36
C LEU A 129 17.88 22.36 15.37
N ASN A 130 18.28 21.20 15.90
CA ASN A 130 19.68 20.80 15.86
C ASN A 130 20.13 20.61 14.39
N GLU A 131 21.22 21.27 14.02
CA GLU A 131 21.74 21.26 12.64
C GLU A 131 22.67 20.07 12.37
N ASP A 132 23.03 19.27 13.38
CA ASP A 132 23.92 18.13 13.24
C ASP A 132 23.27 17.01 12.38
N PRO A 133 23.78 16.71 11.18
CA PRO A 133 23.22 15.68 10.31
C PRO A 133 23.43 14.25 10.84
N LEU A 134 24.30 14.06 11.84
CA LEU A 134 24.56 12.77 12.48
C LEU A 134 23.77 12.58 13.77
N MET A 135 22.85 13.51 14.11
CA MET A 135 22.02 13.39 15.30
C MET A 135 21.13 12.14 15.22
N SER A 136 20.89 11.51 16.37
CA SER A 136 20.09 10.28 16.47
C SER A 136 18.62 10.56 16.76
N GLU A 137 18.28 11.81 17.10
CA GLU A 137 16.92 12.27 17.32
C GLU A 137 16.12 12.40 16.00
N CYS A 138 14.79 12.31 16.08
CA CYS A 138 13.93 12.59 14.95
C CYS A 138 13.90 14.10 14.66
N LEU A 139 13.75 14.46 13.38
CA LEU A 139 13.54 15.85 12.96
C LEU A 139 12.18 16.41 13.43
N LEU A 140 11.17 15.56 13.52
CA LEU A 140 9.79 15.94 13.80
C LEU A 140 9.16 14.95 14.78
N TYR A 141 8.50 15.48 15.82
CA TYR A 141 7.74 14.69 16.79
C TYR A 141 6.29 15.14 16.84
N TYR A 142 5.36 14.21 16.65
CA TYR A 142 3.94 14.47 16.77
C TYR A 142 3.49 14.36 18.22
N LEU A 143 2.80 15.38 18.71
CA LEU A 143 2.17 15.36 20.02
C LEU A 143 0.71 14.94 19.84
N LYS A 144 0.47 13.63 19.92
CA LYS A 144 -0.90 13.07 19.90
C LYS A 144 -1.63 13.44 21.18
N GLU A 145 -2.96 13.31 21.17
CA GLU A 145 -3.78 13.48 22.36
C GLU A 145 -3.33 12.53 23.49
N GLY A 146 -3.28 13.07 24.71
CA GLY A 146 -2.74 12.37 25.88
C GLY A 146 -1.34 12.84 26.29
N GLU A 147 -0.60 11.95 26.96
CA GLU A 147 0.72 12.24 27.52
C GLU A 147 1.84 11.73 26.60
N THR A 148 2.85 12.56 26.36
CA THR A 148 4.09 12.21 25.65
C THR A 148 5.29 12.50 26.56
N ARG A 149 6.06 11.47 26.90
CA ARG A 149 7.17 11.54 27.86
C ARG A 149 8.50 11.75 27.15
N VAL A 150 9.36 12.59 27.72
CA VAL A 150 10.69 12.90 27.20
C VAL A 150 11.76 12.56 28.23
N GLY A 151 12.81 11.89 27.77
CA GLY A 151 13.92 11.52 28.64
C GLY A 151 15.08 10.90 27.88
N ASN A 152 16.05 10.37 28.62
CA ASN A 152 17.19 9.68 28.04
C ASN A 152 16.91 8.18 27.78
N PRO A 153 17.76 7.49 27.01
CA PRO A 153 17.58 6.06 26.70
C PRO A 153 17.77 5.09 27.88
N GLU A 154 18.40 5.54 28.97
CA GLU A 154 18.74 4.71 30.14
C GLU A 154 17.58 4.55 31.13
N ALA A 155 16.48 5.28 30.92
CA ALA A 155 15.32 5.25 31.80
C ALA A 155 14.71 3.85 31.92
N GLN A 156 14.31 3.49 33.15
CA GLN A 156 13.68 2.20 33.44
C GLN A 156 12.39 1.96 32.62
N HIS A 157 11.63 3.02 32.37
CA HIS A 157 10.51 3.03 31.43
C HIS A 157 10.88 3.86 30.22
N LYS A 158 10.92 3.22 29.05
CA LYS A 158 11.28 3.86 27.79
C LYS A 158 10.36 5.07 27.52
N PRO A 159 10.91 6.31 27.48
CA PRO A 159 10.16 7.51 27.09
C PRO A 159 9.72 7.46 25.62
N ASP A 160 8.70 8.25 25.28
CA ASP A 160 8.20 8.38 23.90
C ASP A 160 9.19 9.15 23.02
N ILE A 161 9.79 10.20 23.57
CA ILE A 161 10.84 11.01 22.94
C ILE A 161 12.15 10.78 23.68
N LEU A 162 13.10 10.17 22.98
CA LEU A 162 14.46 9.97 23.48
C LEU A 162 15.34 11.12 23.03
N LEU A 163 16.01 11.76 23.99
CA LEU A 163 17.01 12.79 23.73
C LEU A 163 18.37 12.35 24.26
N SER A 164 19.42 12.60 23.49
CA SER A 164 20.80 12.38 23.92
C SER A 164 21.39 13.69 24.47
N GLY A 165 21.91 13.65 25.69
CA GLY A 165 22.55 14.81 26.30
C GLY A 165 22.91 14.57 27.75
N GLN A 166 24.07 15.09 28.18
CA GLN A 166 24.58 14.86 29.54
C GLN A 166 23.66 15.43 30.64
N GLN A 167 22.86 16.44 30.31
CA GLN A 167 21.91 17.08 31.24
C GLN A 167 20.47 16.57 31.07
N ILE A 168 20.25 15.60 30.18
CA ILE A 168 18.93 14.98 29.99
C ILE A 168 18.77 13.87 31.03
N LEU A 169 17.70 13.98 31.81
CA LEU A 169 17.36 13.03 32.86
C LEU A 169 16.63 11.82 32.26
N GLU A 170 16.55 10.72 33.02
CA GLU A 170 15.74 9.55 32.65
C GLU A 170 14.28 9.94 32.38
N GLN A 171 13.74 10.81 33.23
CA GLN A 171 12.47 11.51 33.00
C GLN A 171 12.77 13.00 33.09
N HIS A 172 12.74 13.67 31.94
CA HIS A 172 13.13 15.08 31.85
C HIS A 172 11.90 16.00 31.82
N CYS A 173 10.92 15.67 30.99
CA CYS A 173 9.65 16.37 30.96
C CYS A 173 8.58 15.53 30.30
N ARG A 174 7.34 16.00 30.36
CA ARG A 174 6.21 15.42 29.62
C ARG A 174 5.37 16.52 28.99
N PHE A 175 4.88 16.26 27.79
CA PHE A 175 3.88 17.07 27.13
C PHE A 175 2.53 16.41 27.34
N VAL A 176 1.52 17.19 27.72
CA VAL A 176 0.13 16.74 27.76
C VAL A 176 -0.61 17.54 26.71
N ASN A 177 -1.20 16.85 25.75
CA ASN A 177 -2.04 17.43 24.72
C ASN A 177 -3.50 17.08 24.99
N GLU A 178 -4.28 18.09 25.36
CA GLU A 178 -5.74 18.01 25.54
C GLU A 178 -6.38 18.93 24.51
N ASP A 179 -7.18 18.39 23.60
CA ASP A 179 -7.87 19.17 22.56
C ASP A 179 -6.96 20.15 21.78
N LEU A 180 -5.80 19.68 21.32
CA LEU A 180 -4.78 20.46 20.61
C LEU A 180 -4.10 21.55 21.45
N CYS A 181 -4.42 21.65 22.75
CA CYS A 181 -3.72 22.51 23.69
C CYS A 181 -2.61 21.73 24.39
N VAL A 182 -1.36 22.07 24.03
CA VAL A 182 -0.19 21.40 24.60
C VAL A 182 0.29 22.13 25.86
N THR A 183 0.48 21.38 26.94
CA THR A 183 1.10 21.87 28.17
C THR A 183 2.36 21.07 28.46
N LEU A 184 3.45 21.76 28.74
CA LEU A 184 4.73 21.16 29.12
C LEU A 184 4.84 21.10 30.65
N PHE A 185 5.12 19.91 31.17
CA PHE A 185 5.35 19.65 32.59
C PHE A 185 6.82 19.27 32.77
N PRO A 186 7.64 20.13 33.40
CA PRO A 186 9.02 19.79 33.74
C PRO A 186 9.07 18.81 34.91
N GLU A 187 10.00 17.85 34.89
CA GLU A 187 10.26 16.99 36.05
C GLU A 187 11.16 17.70 37.07
N PRO A 188 11.13 17.29 38.36
CA PRO A 188 12.01 17.86 39.38
C PRO A 188 13.48 17.75 38.98
N ASN A 189 14.20 18.86 39.06
CA ASN A 189 15.62 19.01 38.65
C ASN A 189 15.88 18.98 37.14
N ALA A 190 14.86 18.86 36.30
CA ALA A 190 15.02 19.01 34.85
C ALA A 190 15.08 20.49 34.46
N GLN A 191 15.99 20.84 33.56
CA GLN A 191 16.11 22.18 33.01
C GLN A 191 15.34 22.30 31.70
N CYS A 192 14.10 22.80 31.77
CA CYS A 192 13.28 23.10 30.61
C CYS A 192 13.20 24.61 30.37
N PHE A 193 13.27 25.03 29.11
CA PHE A 193 13.16 26.43 28.72
C PHE A 193 12.05 26.60 27.68
N VAL A 194 11.20 27.61 27.88
CA VAL A 194 10.17 28.02 26.92
C VAL A 194 10.41 29.49 26.57
N ASN A 195 10.63 29.78 25.29
CA ASN A 195 10.95 31.13 24.79
C ASN A 195 12.12 31.80 25.54
N GLY A 196 13.14 31.01 25.92
CA GLY A 196 14.33 31.48 26.63
C GLY A 196 14.20 31.59 28.15
N ASN A 197 13.01 31.38 28.71
CA ASN A 197 12.78 31.42 30.16
C ASN A 197 12.77 30.01 30.75
N ILE A 198 13.44 29.83 31.89
CA ILE A 198 13.37 28.56 32.63
C ILE A 198 11.97 28.37 33.20
N ILE A 199 11.43 27.16 33.04
CA ILE A 199 10.13 26.78 33.59
C ILE A 199 10.31 25.72 34.67
N THR A 200 9.65 25.91 35.81
CA THR A 200 9.62 24.95 36.93
C THR A 200 8.22 24.43 37.21
N GLU A 201 7.21 25.03 36.57
CA GLU A 201 5.80 24.71 36.73
C GLU A 201 5.16 24.37 35.37
N PRO A 202 4.02 23.66 35.35
CA PRO A 202 3.32 23.35 34.12
C PRO A 202 3.02 24.60 33.30
N THR A 203 3.54 24.64 32.07
CA THR A 203 3.46 25.83 31.20
C THR A 203 2.76 25.47 29.90
N LYS A 204 1.67 26.17 29.60
CA LYS A 204 0.95 26.01 28.33
C LYS A 204 1.78 26.55 27.18
N LEU A 205 1.93 25.78 26.12
CA LEU A 205 2.61 26.18 24.88
C LEU A 205 1.59 26.77 23.93
N THR A 206 1.92 27.93 23.36
CA THR A 206 1.08 28.72 22.45
C THR A 206 1.77 28.92 21.13
#